data_AF-A0A6M1NAI3-F1
#
_entry.id   AF-A0A6M1NAI3-F1
#
_cell.length_a   1.000
_cell.length_b   1.000
_cell.length_c   1.000
_cell.angle_alpha   90.00
_cell.angle_beta   90.00
_cell.angle_gamma   90.00
#
_symmetry.space_group_name_H-M   'P 1'
#
loop_
_entity.id
_entity.type
_entity.pdbx_description
1 polymer ?
#
loop_
_entity_poly.entity_id
_entity_poly.type
_entity_poly.pdbx_seq_one_letter_code
_entity_poly.pdbx_strand_id
1 'polypeptide(L)' 'MHKGSDVTENVTENRRRQIVNLMLKHPSITTAQIAEMLNVTKRTIIRDVEKLKDNDQVQYIGPAKGGYWKVK' A
#
# COMPACT_ATOMS: atom_id res chain seq x y z
N MET A 1 13.17 27.33 -16.23
CA MET A 1 12.37 26.10 -16.03
C MET A 1 13.00 25.32 -14.88
N HIS A 2 12.44 25.38 -13.67
CA HIS A 2 12.92 24.57 -12.54
C HIS A 2 12.02 23.34 -12.36
N LYS A 3 12.68 22.21 -12.15
CA LYS A 3 12.14 20.85 -12.17
C LYS A 3 11.02 20.68 -11.14
N GLY A 4 9.84 20.26 -11.59
CA GLY A 4 8.74 19.83 -10.73
C GLY A 4 8.89 18.39 -10.27
N SER A 5 9.99 18.05 -9.59
CA SER A 5 10.31 16.65 -9.23
C SER A 5 10.30 16.32 -7.74
N ASP A 6 9.93 17.24 -6.84
CA ASP A 6 10.06 17.00 -5.39
C ASP A 6 8.74 16.63 -4.67
N VAL A 7 7.58 16.97 -5.23
CA VAL A 7 6.30 16.79 -4.51
C VAL A 7 5.75 15.37 -4.63
N THR A 8 6.06 14.67 -5.72
CA THR A 8 5.46 13.37 -6.04
C THR A 8 6.06 12.22 -5.23
N GLU A 9 7.35 12.29 -4.89
CA GLU A 9 8.02 11.26 -4.09
C GLU A 9 7.52 11.26 -2.64
N ASN A 10 7.39 12.44 -2.02
CA ASN A 10 6.92 12.58 -0.65
C ASN A 10 5.48 12.07 -0.48
N VAL A 11 4.59 12.39 -1.42
CA VAL A 11 3.19 11.92 -1.41
C VAL A 11 3.12 10.39 -1.57
N THR A 12 3.96 9.82 -2.43
CA THR A 12 3.95 8.37 -2.67
C THR A 12 4.53 7.61 -1.47
N GLU A 13 5.56 8.13 -0.83
CA GLU A 13 6.12 7.53 0.39
C GLU A 13 5.15 7.63 1.57
N ASN A 14 4.52 8.78 1.77
CA ASN A 14 3.50 8.95 2.80
C ASN A 14 2.34 7.96 2.59
N ARG A 15 1.87 7.79 1.35
CA ARG A 15 0.81 6.82 1.03
C ARG A 15 1.24 5.39 1.35
N ARG A 16 2.46 4.97 1.00
CA ARG A 16 2.98 3.64 1.36
C ARG A 16 2.99 3.41 2.86
N ARG A 17 3.39 4.40 3.67
CA ARG A 17 3.33 4.33 5.14
C ARG A 17 1.89 4.16 5.64
N GLN A 18 0.93 4.89 5.05
CA GLN A 18 -0.50 4.72 5.38
C GLN A 18 -1.00 3.31 5.05
N ILE A 19 -0.63 2.75 3.88
CA ILE A 19 -0.97 1.38 3.49
C ILE A 19 -0.48 0.37 4.55
N VAL A 20 0.79 0.47 4.97
CA VAL A 20 1.36 -0.41 5.99
C VAL A 20 0.61 -0.29 7.32
N ASN A 21 0.31 0.95 7.76
CA ASN A 21 -0.45 1.17 8.99
C ASN A 21 -1.87 0.57 8.93
N LEU A 22 -2.51 0.63 7.77
CA LEU A 22 -3.83 0.00 7.57
C LEU A 22 -3.74 -1.52 7.62
N MET A 23 -2.69 -2.12 7.04
CA MET A 23 -2.45 -3.56 7.12
C MET A 23 -2.14 -4.02 8.56
N LEU A 24 -1.42 -3.22 9.35
CA LEU A 24 -1.18 -3.50 10.77
C LEU A 24 -2.48 -3.48 11.59
N LYS A 25 -3.35 -2.49 11.36
CA LYS A 25 -4.63 -2.35 12.09
C LYS A 25 -5.67 -3.37 11.64
N HIS A 26 -5.67 -3.71 10.35
CA HIS A 26 -6.63 -4.61 9.72
C HIS A 26 -5.91 -5.60 8.80
N PRO A 27 -5.34 -6.69 9.32
CA PRO A 27 -4.57 -7.64 8.52
C PRO A 27 -5.36 -8.25 7.35
N SER A 28 -6.68 -8.42 7.47
CA SER A 28 -7.53 -8.95 6.39
C SER A 28 -7.96 -7.90 5.35
N ILE A 29 -7.44 -6.68 5.42
CA ILE A 29 -7.89 -5.59 4.55
C ILE A 29 -7.54 -5.84 3.08
N THR A 30 -8.48 -5.53 2.19
CA THR A 30 -8.27 -5.71 0.75
C THR A 30 -7.66 -4.46 0.12
N THR A 31 -6.96 -4.62 -1.00
CA THR A 31 -6.44 -3.47 -1.78
C THR A 31 -7.55 -2.52 -2.26
N ALA A 32 -8.78 -3.01 -2.41
CA ALA A 32 -9.93 -2.20 -2.78
C ALA A 32 -10.36 -1.28 -1.63
N GLN A 33 -10.47 -1.82 -0.41
CA GLN A 33 -10.80 -1.02 0.78
C GLN A 33 -9.72 0.03 1.07
N ILE A 34 -8.44 -0.33 0.93
CA ILE A 34 -7.35 0.65 1.07
C ILE A 34 -7.49 1.79 0.04
N ALA A 35 -7.84 1.45 -1.20
CA ALA A 35 -8.00 2.43 -2.28
C ALA A 35 -9.15 3.43 -1.97
N GLU A 36 -10.27 2.91 -1.48
CA GLU A 36 -11.41 3.73 -1.04
C GLU A 36 -11.03 4.67 0.11
N MET A 37 -10.38 4.15 1.17
CA MET A 37 -10.01 4.95 2.33
C MET A 37 -8.95 6.02 2.02
N LEU A 38 -8.05 5.75 1.09
CA LEU A 38 -7.00 6.69 0.68
C LEU A 38 -7.42 7.56 -0.52
N ASN A 39 -8.67 7.41 -0.99
CA ASN A 39 -9.23 8.13 -2.14
C ASN A 39 -8.32 8.08 -3.38
N VAL A 40 -7.84 6.89 -3.73
CA VAL A 40 -7.02 6.63 -4.92
C VAL A 40 -7.54 5.44 -5.69
N THR A 41 -7.04 5.24 -6.91
CA THR A 41 -7.44 4.06 -7.69
C THR A 41 -6.87 2.77 -7.09
N LYS A 42 -7.60 1.66 -7.24
CA LYS A 42 -7.11 0.32 -6.90
C LYS A 42 -5.76 0.00 -7.56
N ARG A 43 -5.55 0.47 -8.81
CA ARG A 43 -4.28 0.24 -9.53
C ARG A 43 -3.10 0.95 -8.85
N THR A 44 -3.32 2.13 -8.29
CA THR A 44 -2.32 2.86 -7.50
C THR A 44 -1.91 2.03 -6.27
N ILE A 45 -2.88 1.53 -5.51
CA ILE A 45 -2.60 0.70 -4.33
C ILE A 45 -1.89 -0.59 -4.71
N ILE A 46 -2.29 -1.27 -5.79
CA ILE A 46 -1.60 -2.48 -6.26
C ILE A 46 -0.12 -2.19 -6.53
N ARG A 47 0.19 -1.11 -7.26
CA ARG A 47 1.59 -0.72 -7.54
C ARG A 47 2.39 -0.41 -6.28
N ASP A 48 1.78 0.27 -5.31
CA ASP A 48 2.45 0.58 -4.05
C ASP A 48 2.65 -0.66 -3.17
N VAL A 49 1.67 -1.56 -3.13
CA VAL A 49 1.78 -2.86 -2.43
C VAL A 49 2.83 -3.76 -3.09
N GLU A 50 2.91 -3.79 -4.42
CA GLU A 50 3.99 -4.48 -5.15
C GLU A 50 5.36 -3.98 -4.67
N LYS A 51 5.58 -2.65 -4.64
CA LYS A 51 6.83 -2.07 -4.10
C LYS A 51 7.09 -2.44 -2.64
N LEU A 52 6.06 -2.44 -1.79
CA LEU A 52 6.20 -2.83 -0.37
C LEU A 52 6.57 -4.31 -0.23
N LYS A 53 6.06 -5.18 -1.11
CA LYS A 53 6.43 -6.60 -1.17
C LYS A 53 7.87 -6.78 -1.66
N ASP A 54 8.26 -6.06 -2.71
CA ASP A 54 9.61 -6.13 -3.28
C ASP A 54 10.66 -5.64 -2.28
N ASN A 55 10.31 -4.66 -1.44
CA ASN A 55 11.12 -4.17 -0.33
C ASN A 55 11.02 -5.03 0.95
N ASP A 56 10.37 -6.19 0.88
CA ASP A 56 10.18 -7.10 2.00
C ASP A 56 9.52 -6.49 3.24
N GLN A 57 8.63 -5.49 3.06
CA GLN A 57 7.93 -4.82 4.16
C GLN A 57 6.58 -5.47 4.47
N VAL A 58 5.92 -6.07 3.46
CA VAL A 58 4.62 -6.73 3.62
C VAL A 58 4.54 -8.03 2.83
N GLN A 59 3.74 -8.97 3.31
CA GLN A 59 3.50 -10.26 2.65
C GLN A 59 2.06 -10.69 2.84
N TYR A 60 1.41 -11.19 1.80
CA TYR A 60 0.09 -11.81 1.93
C TYR A 60 0.26 -13.29 2.32
N ILE A 61 -0.35 -13.69 3.43
CA ILE A 61 -0.27 -15.04 4.00
C ILE A 61 -1.67 -15.67 3.95
N GLY A 62 -1.75 -16.86 3.36
CA GLY A 62 -2.98 -17.66 3.31
C GLY A 62 -3.69 -17.65 1.96
N PRO A 63 -4.88 -18.28 1.89
CA PRO A 63 -5.62 -18.45 0.65
C PRO A 63 -6.18 -17.11 0.12
N ALA A 64 -6.48 -17.06 -1.19
CA ALA A 64 -7.08 -15.88 -1.83
C ALA A 64 -8.39 -15.40 -1.16
N LYS A 65 -9.08 -16.31 -0.45
CA LYS A 65 -10.23 -16.00 0.41
C LYS A 65 -9.87 -16.38 1.85
N GLY A 66 -9.61 -15.39 2.69
CA GLY A 66 -9.32 -15.59 4.12
C GLY A 66 -7.85 -15.46 4.52
N GLY A 67 -6.95 -15.13 3.59
CA GLY A 67 -5.59 -14.70 3.92
C GLY A 67 -5.53 -13.30 4.52
N TYR A 68 -4.38 -12.95 5.08
CA TYR A 68 -4.11 -11.68 5.74
C TYR A 68 -2.75 -11.12 5.32
N TRP A 69 -2.59 -9.81 5.44
CA TRP A 69 -1.33 -9.11 5.31
C TRP A 69 -0.52 -9.23 6.59
N LYS A 70 0.69 -9.79 6.46
CA LYS A 70 1.74 -9.74 7.47
C LYS A 70 2.67 -8.58 7.15
N VAL A 71 2.82 -7.67 8.08
CA VAL A 71 3.84 -6.60 8.02
C VAL A 71 5.10 -7.12 8.73
N LYS A 72 6.27 -6.87 8.14
CA LYS A 72 7.58 -7.29 8.65
C LYS A 72 8.23 -6.19 9.48
#